data_AF-A0A171BB33-F1
#
_entry.id   AF-A0A171BB33-F1
#
_cell.length_a   1.000
_cell.length_b   1.000
_cell.length_c   1.000
_cell.angle_alpha   90.00
_cell.angle_beta   90.00
_cell.angle_gamma   90.00
#
_symmetry.space_group_name_H-M   'P 1'
#
loop_
_entity.id
_entity.type
_entity.pdbx_description
1 polymer ?
#
loop_
_entity_poly.entity_id
_entity_poly.type
_entity_poly.pdbx_seq_one_letter_code
_entity_poly.pdbx_strand_id
1 'polypeptide(L)'
;FLPLALGLCYLGQKEGTEATKAALEALPEPMRSLSQHMLKMCIYAGTGDVLVIQEQLQVCSEHYPTPEEKKENDSKKDKDKSDKNEKNEETKRKVKDMTCMQAVAALSVAVIAMGEETGSEMATRIFAQLGRYGEPAVRRAVPLAIALSSISNPQLSVIDVLNKYSHDLDEEVAHNAIFSMG
;
A
#
# COMPACT_ATOMS: atom_id res chain seq x y z
N PHE A 1 -0.85 7.18 12.43
CA PHE A 1 -1.45 8.53 12.40
C PHE A 1 -0.40 9.63 12.33
N LEU A 2 0.64 9.64 13.18
CA LEU A 2 1.68 10.68 13.14
C LEU A 2 2.32 10.92 11.76
N PRO A 3 2.66 9.88 10.97
CA PRO A 3 3.26 10.10 9.65
C PRO A 3 2.30 10.68 8.61
N LEU A 4 0.99 10.41 8.75
CA LEU A 4 -0.03 10.97 7.87
C LEU A 4 -0.24 12.46 8.16
N ALA A 5 -0.28 12.83 9.45
CA ALA A 5 -0.38 14.23 9.85
C ALA A 5 0.81 15.04 9.32
N LEU A 6 2.03 14.50 9.43
CA LEU A 6 3.22 15.13 8.87
C LEU A 6 3.15 15.23 7.34
N GLY A 7 2.71 14.17 6.65
CA GLY A 7 2.53 14.18 5.20
C GLY A 7 1.54 15.26 4.73
N LEU A 8 0.41 15.39 5.42
CA LEU A 8 -0.61 16.39 5.11
C LEU A 8 -0.12 17.83 5.29
N CYS A 9 0.82 18.10 6.21
CA CYS A 9 1.44 19.41 6.34
C CYS A 9 2.26 19.83 5.12
N TYR A 10 2.72 18.86 4.31
CA TYR A 10 3.50 19.09 3.09
C TYR A 10 2.73 18.71 1.81
N LEU A 11 1.40 18.63 1.88
CA LEU A 11 0.56 18.25 0.75
C LEU A 11 0.73 19.23 -0.42
N GLY A 12 1.08 18.70 -1.60
CA GLY A 12 1.20 19.48 -2.84
C GLY A 12 2.41 20.42 -2.90
N GLN A 13 3.30 20.41 -1.91
CA GLN A 13 4.51 21.22 -1.90
C GLN A 13 5.74 20.33 -2.16
N LYS A 14 6.37 20.49 -3.32
CA LYS A 14 7.62 19.78 -3.66
C LYS A 14 8.84 20.44 -3.00
N GLU A 15 8.83 21.77 -2.87
CA GLU A 15 9.97 22.55 -2.39
C GLU A 15 10.09 22.53 -0.85
N GLY A 16 11.27 22.17 -0.34
CA GLY A 16 11.57 22.14 1.11
C GLY A 16 11.31 20.79 1.80
N THR A 17 10.90 19.77 1.06
CA THR A 17 10.57 18.44 1.61
C THR A 17 11.78 17.52 1.79
N GLU A 18 12.92 17.85 1.19
CA GLU A 18 14.18 17.10 1.33
C GLU A 18 14.68 17.11 2.78
N ALA A 19 14.55 18.23 3.48
CA ALA A 19 14.91 18.33 4.90
C ALA A 19 14.04 17.41 5.76
N THR A 20 12.74 17.35 5.49
CA THR A 20 11.81 16.46 6.18
C THR A 20 12.07 14.99 5.83
N LYS A 21 12.40 14.68 4.58
CA LYS A 21 12.79 13.33 4.14
C LYS A 21 14.07 12.86 4.83
N ALA A 22 15.08 13.71 4.94
CA ALA A 22 16.32 13.42 5.66
C ALA A 22 16.07 13.28 7.17
N ALA A 23 15.21 14.11 7.76
CA ALA A 23 14.81 13.97 9.16
C ALA A 23 14.10 12.64 9.43
N LEU A 24 13.32 12.15 8.47
CA LEU A 24 12.62 10.86 8.57
C LEU A 24 13.57 9.65 8.50
N GLU A 25 14.74 9.78 7.89
CA GLU A 25 15.77 8.71 7.88
C GLU A 25 16.35 8.45 9.27
N ALA A 26 16.28 9.42 10.19
CA ALA A 26 16.74 9.24 11.55
C ALA A 26 15.82 8.33 12.40
N LEU A 27 14.61 7.99 11.93
CA LEU A 27 13.69 7.11 12.66
C LEU A 27 14.12 5.63 12.61
N PRO A 28 13.81 4.84 13.65
CA PRO A 28 14.00 3.39 13.63
C PRO A 28 13.03 2.67 12.66
N GLU A 29 13.49 1.56 12.07
CA GLU A 29 12.59 0.64 11.34
C GLU A 29 11.57 0.04 12.30
N PRO A 30 10.27 -0.08 11.93
CA PRO A 30 9.68 0.00 10.58
C PRO A 30 8.93 1.31 10.27
N MET A 31 8.93 2.27 11.20
CA MET A 31 8.23 3.54 11.02
C MET A 31 8.91 4.44 9.98
N ARG A 32 10.21 4.25 9.75
CA ARG A 32 10.97 4.99 8.72
C ARG A 32 10.36 4.79 7.34
N SER A 33 10.31 3.56 6.86
CA SER A 33 9.82 3.24 5.51
C SER A 33 8.37 3.66 5.33
N LEU A 34 7.49 3.35 6.29
CA LEU A 34 6.08 3.77 6.25
C LEU A 34 5.93 5.29 6.15
N SER A 35 6.70 6.04 6.93
CA SER A 35 6.63 7.51 6.93
C SER A 35 7.18 8.11 5.63
N GLN A 36 8.21 7.49 5.04
CA GLN A 36 8.74 7.91 3.74
C GLN A 36 7.71 7.72 2.62
N HIS A 37 7.04 6.57 2.56
CA HIS A 37 6.02 6.31 1.53
C HIS A 37 4.79 7.20 1.72
N MET A 38 4.38 7.44 2.97
CA MET A 38 3.28 8.34 3.29
C MET A 38 3.61 9.81 2.98
N LEU A 39 4.85 10.24 3.22
CA LEU A 39 5.30 11.58 2.83
C LEU A 39 5.37 11.71 1.30
N LYS A 40 5.93 10.72 0.59
CA LYS A 40 5.95 10.68 -0.88
C LYS A 40 4.53 10.80 -1.46
N MET A 41 3.57 10.06 -0.90
CA MET A 41 2.16 10.14 -1.30
C MET A 41 1.62 11.58 -1.27
N CYS A 42 1.90 12.33 -0.20
CA CYS A 42 1.38 13.69 -0.04
C CYS A 42 2.13 14.74 -0.89
N ILE A 43 3.43 14.57 -1.10
CA ILE A 43 4.23 15.50 -1.91
C ILE A 43 3.84 15.42 -3.39
N TYR A 44 3.60 14.20 -3.89
CA TYR A 44 3.33 13.93 -5.29
C TYR A 44 1.84 13.81 -5.63
N ALA A 45 0.96 14.12 -4.67
CA ALA A 45 -0.49 14.08 -4.86
C ALA A 45 -0.92 14.91 -6.09
N GLY A 46 -1.65 14.26 -7.01
CA GLY A 46 -2.18 14.87 -8.23
C GLY A 46 -1.17 15.40 -9.25
N THR A 47 0.10 15.00 -9.14
CA THR A 47 1.14 15.44 -10.08
C THR A 47 1.30 14.53 -11.29
N GLY A 48 0.73 13.32 -11.27
CA GLY A 48 0.83 12.35 -12.37
C GLY A 48 2.24 11.83 -12.64
N ASP A 49 3.20 12.00 -11.72
CA ASP A 49 4.59 11.62 -11.95
C ASP A 49 4.75 10.09 -12.10
N VAL A 50 5.00 9.66 -13.32
CA VAL A 50 5.12 8.25 -13.70
C VAL A 50 6.27 7.56 -12.97
N LEU A 51 7.36 8.26 -12.66
CA LEU A 51 8.51 7.66 -11.96
C LEU A 51 8.13 7.28 -10.53
N VAL A 52 7.37 8.14 -9.86
CA VAL A 52 6.91 7.87 -8.49
C VAL A 52 5.86 6.76 -8.48
N ILE A 53 4.95 6.75 -9.47
CA ILE A 53 3.99 5.65 -9.64
C ILE A 53 4.73 4.32 -9.85
N GLN A 54 5.76 4.28 -10.70
CA GLN A 54 6.55 3.08 -10.96
C GLN A 54 7.32 2.60 -9.72
N GLU A 55 7.97 3.52 -8.99
CA GLU A 55 8.67 3.18 -7.74
C GLU A 55 7.70 2.56 -6.74
N GLN A 56 6.49 3.12 -6.64
CA GLN A 56 5.48 2.65 -5.71
C GLN A 56 4.84 1.33 -6.12
N LEU A 57 4.69 1.10 -7.43
CA LEU A 57 4.24 -0.19 -7.96
C LEU A 57 5.31 -1.27 -7.80
N GLN A 58 6.59 -0.91 -7.90
CA GLN A 58 7.68 -1.84 -7.60
C GLN A 58 7.55 -2.35 -6.17
N VAL A 59 7.32 -1.45 -5.20
CA VAL A 59 7.07 -1.81 -3.80
C VAL A 59 5.83 -2.70 -3.63
N CYS A 60 4.76 -2.43 -4.37
CA CYS A 60 3.55 -3.28 -4.38
C CYS A 60 3.78 -4.67 -5.01
N SER A 61 4.78 -4.82 -5.88
CA SER A 61 5.12 -6.07 -6.58
C SER A 61 6.21 -6.90 -5.90
N GLU A 62 6.96 -6.30 -4.98
CA GLU A 62 7.91 -7.03 -4.15
C GLU A 62 7.15 -8.00 -3.25
N HIS A 63 7.23 -9.28 -3.62
CA HIS A 63 6.73 -10.37 -2.80
C HIS A 63 7.66 -10.56 -1.61
N TYR A 64 7.13 -10.32 -0.41
CA TYR A 64 7.87 -10.62 0.80
C TYR A 64 7.52 -12.05 1.22
N PRO A 65 8.53 -12.93 1.38
CA PRO A 65 8.25 -14.32 1.73
C PRO A 65 7.45 -14.39 3.01
N THR A 66 6.33 -15.11 2.95
CA THR A 66 5.47 -15.34 4.10
C THR A 66 6.25 -16.10 5.18
N PRO A 67 5.86 -16.01 6.47
CA PRO A 67 6.49 -16.78 7.55
C PRO A 67 6.43 -18.31 7.34
N GLU A 68 5.64 -18.80 6.38
CA GLU A 68 5.50 -20.21 6.03
C GLU A 68 6.57 -20.66 5.02
N GLU A 69 6.92 -19.82 4.03
CA GLU A 69 7.98 -20.12 3.06
C GLU A 69 9.40 -20.09 3.67
N LYS A 70 9.62 -19.29 4.73
CA LYS A 70 10.89 -19.34 5.50
C LYS A 70 11.01 -20.59 6.38
N LYS A 71 9.90 -21.20 6.80
CA LYS A 71 9.93 -22.40 7.65
C LYS A 71 10.36 -23.66 6.88
N GLU A 72 10.07 -23.75 5.59
CA GLU A 72 10.55 -24.88 4.78
C GLU A 72 12.07 -24.85 4.59
N ASN A 73 12.67 -23.67 4.40
CA ASN A 73 14.13 -23.54 4.24
C ASN A 73 14.93 -23.70 5.55
N ASP A 74 14.35 -23.39 6.71
CA ASP A 74 15.02 -23.52 8.02
C ASP A 74 14.80 -24.87 8.72
N SER A 75 13.99 -25.76 8.14
CA SER A 75 13.71 -27.09 8.69
C SER A 75 14.91 -28.06 8.69
N LYS A 76 16.10 -27.61 8.25
CA LYS A 76 17.35 -28.39 8.23
C LYS A 76 18.35 -28.11 9.36
N LYS A 77 18.09 -27.23 10.33
CA LYS A 77 18.99 -27.06 11.50
C LYS A 77 18.25 -26.99 12.83
N ASP A 78 18.36 -28.08 13.58
CA ASP A 78 17.99 -28.20 15.00
C ASP A 78 18.65 -27.12 15.87
N LYS A 79 17.84 -26.41 16.68
CA LYS A 79 17.95 -26.28 18.16
C LYS A 79 16.97 -25.26 18.77
N ASP A 80 16.47 -25.63 19.95
CA ASP A 80 15.74 -24.92 21.02
C ASP A 80 14.38 -24.21 20.77
N LYS A 81 13.42 -24.51 21.67
CA LYS A 81 11.99 -24.18 21.61
C LYS A 81 11.60 -22.85 22.28
N SER A 82 12.45 -22.24 23.11
CA SER A 82 12.15 -20.99 23.83
C SER A 82 12.52 -19.73 23.05
N ASP A 83 13.68 -19.70 22.38
CA ASP A 83 14.14 -18.61 21.49
C ASP A 83 13.34 -18.50 20.18
N LYS A 84 12.59 -19.55 19.84
CA LYS A 84 11.84 -19.68 18.59
C LYS A 84 10.52 -18.91 18.58
N ASN A 85 9.96 -18.59 19.75
CA ASN A 85 8.70 -17.85 19.89
C ASN A 85 8.90 -16.34 19.79
N GLU A 86 9.95 -15.78 20.42
CA GLU A 86 10.26 -14.34 20.33
C GLU A 86 10.71 -13.94 18.93
N LYS A 87 11.57 -14.74 18.27
CA LYS A 87 11.95 -14.53 16.86
C LYS A 87 10.76 -14.68 15.91
N ASN A 88 9.78 -15.54 16.20
CA ASN A 88 8.55 -15.67 15.40
C ASN A 88 7.66 -14.43 15.52
N GLU A 89 7.53 -13.86 16.72
CA GLU A 89 6.75 -12.63 16.93
C GLU A 89 7.40 -11.41 16.28
N GLU A 90 8.72 -11.26 16.40
CA GLU A 90 9.45 -10.14 15.80
C GLU A 90 9.45 -10.21 14.26
N THR A 91 9.53 -11.42 13.70
CA THR A 91 9.40 -11.66 12.26
C THR A 91 7.97 -11.44 11.78
N LYS A 92 6.95 -11.86 12.55
CA LYS A 92 5.54 -11.56 12.24
C LYS A 92 5.22 -10.07 12.30
N ARG A 93 5.80 -9.31 13.25
CA ARG A 93 5.64 -7.85 13.33
C ARG A 93 6.28 -7.17 12.12
N LYS A 94 7.54 -7.51 11.79
CA LYS A 94 8.20 -7.00 10.58
C LYS A 94 7.43 -7.33 9.30
N VAL A 95 6.90 -8.55 9.16
CA VAL A 95 6.06 -8.92 8.01
C VAL A 95 4.76 -8.12 7.98
N LYS A 96 4.10 -7.92 9.14
CA LYS A 96 2.88 -7.13 9.23
C LYS A 96 3.13 -5.65 8.90
N ASP A 97 4.24 -5.09 9.36
CA ASP A 97 4.64 -3.72 9.08
C ASP A 97 5.00 -3.51 7.60
N MET A 98 5.62 -4.50 6.96
CA MET A 98 5.89 -4.49 5.51
C MET A 98 4.60 -4.67 4.67
N THR A 99 3.63 -5.46 5.12
CA THR A 99 2.32 -5.53 4.47
C THR A 99 1.53 -4.22 4.57
N CYS A 100 1.66 -3.49 5.69
CA CYS A 100 1.08 -2.16 5.83
C CYS A 100 1.73 -1.14 4.87
N MET A 101 3.03 -1.26 4.62
CA MET A 101 3.74 -0.44 3.65
C MET A 101 3.21 -0.67 2.23
N GLN A 102 3.01 -1.91 1.80
CA GLN A 102 2.46 -2.21 0.47
C GLN A 102 1.01 -1.71 0.31
N ALA A 103 0.19 -1.79 1.36
CA ALA A 103 -1.17 -1.24 1.34
C ALA A 103 -1.17 0.30 1.18
N VAL A 104 -0.28 0.99 1.89
CA VAL A 104 -0.07 2.43 1.74
C VAL A 104 0.49 2.75 0.35
N ALA A 105 1.34 1.88 -0.20
CA ALA A 105 1.86 2.01 -1.54
C ALA A 105 0.76 1.95 -2.61
N ALA A 106 -0.17 1.00 -2.51
CA ALA A 106 -1.32 0.93 -3.40
C ALA A 106 -2.22 2.17 -3.32
N LEU A 107 -2.47 2.69 -2.11
CA LEU A 107 -3.25 3.92 -1.93
C LEU A 107 -2.55 5.14 -2.53
N SER A 108 -1.23 5.21 -2.41
CA SER A 108 -0.48 6.35 -2.95
C SER A 108 -0.48 6.40 -4.48
N VAL A 109 -0.54 5.26 -5.18
CA VAL A 109 -0.74 5.24 -6.63
C VAL A 109 -2.05 5.92 -7.02
N ALA A 110 -3.12 5.69 -6.26
CA ALA A 110 -4.40 6.35 -6.50
C ALA A 110 -4.28 7.87 -6.27
N VAL A 111 -3.71 8.30 -5.15
CA VAL A 111 -3.55 9.73 -4.79
C VAL A 111 -2.67 10.48 -5.79
N ILE A 112 -1.62 9.86 -6.34
CA ILE A 112 -0.75 10.49 -7.34
C ILE A 112 -1.46 10.61 -8.69
N ALA A 113 -2.27 9.61 -9.05
CA ALA A 113 -3.06 9.60 -10.27
C ALA A 113 -4.31 10.51 -10.20
N MET A 114 -4.69 10.99 -9.01
CA MET A 114 -5.78 11.97 -8.81
C MET A 114 -5.41 13.35 -9.35
N GLY A 115 -5.53 13.54 -10.65
CA GLY A 115 -5.24 14.83 -11.30
C GLY A 115 -5.22 14.74 -12.81
N GLU A 116 -4.98 13.54 -13.34
CA GLU A 116 -4.94 13.27 -14.78
C GLU A 116 -5.97 12.20 -15.16
N GLU A 117 -6.77 12.48 -16.18
CA GLU A 117 -7.77 11.56 -16.69
C GLU A 117 -7.11 10.27 -17.21
N THR A 118 -5.98 10.41 -17.92
CA THR A 118 -5.15 9.30 -18.40
C THR A 118 -4.56 8.46 -17.26
N GLY A 119 -4.13 9.11 -16.16
CA GLY A 119 -3.60 8.44 -14.98
C GLY A 119 -4.67 7.59 -14.28
N SER A 120 -5.89 8.11 -14.17
CA SER A 120 -7.00 7.41 -13.53
C SER A 120 -7.43 6.13 -14.28
N GLU A 121 -7.47 6.17 -15.63
CA GLU A 121 -7.77 5.00 -16.45
C GLU A 121 -6.66 3.95 -16.41
N MET A 122 -5.39 4.37 -16.36
CA MET A 122 -4.28 3.43 -16.19
C MET A 122 -4.28 2.81 -14.78
N ALA A 123 -4.52 3.61 -13.74
CA ALA A 123 -4.53 3.16 -12.36
C ALA A 123 -5.60 2.08 -12.13
N THR A 124 -6.83 2.25 -12.66
CA THR A 124 -7.89 1.22 -12.53
C THR A 124 -7.50 -0.12 -13.16
N ARG A 125 -6.77 -0.13 -14.28
CA ARG A 125 -6.26 -1.37 -14.90
C ARG A 125 -5.16 -2.02 -14.05
N ILE A 126 -4.24 -1.22 -13.53
CA ILE A 126 -3.15 -1.70 -12.66
C ILE A 126 -3.73 -2.27 -11.37
N PHE A 127 -4.71 -1.60 -10.75
CA PHE A 127 -5.41 -2.09 -9.58
C PHE A 127 -6.18 -3.39 -9.86
N ALA A 128 -6.74 -3.57 -11.06
CA ALA A 128 -7.38 -4.84 -11.43
C ALA A 128 -6.38 -6.01 -11.57
N GLN A 129 -5.11 -5.75 -11.91
CA GLN A 129 -4.06 -6.77 -11.86
C GLN A 129 -3.61 -7.01 -10.43
N LEU A 130 -3.43 -5.95 -9.66
CA LEU A 130 -3.01 -6.01 -8.25
C LEU A 130 -4.05 -6.70 -7.37
N GLY A 131 -5.35 -6.53 -7.65
CA GLY A 131 -6.42 -7.23 -6.94
C GLY A 131 -6.51 -8.72 -7.25
N ARG A 132 -5.99 -9.17 -8.40
CA ARG A 132 -5.96 -10.60 -8.78
C ARG A 132 -4.70 -11.32 -8.30
N TYR A 133 -3.55 -10.65 -8.38
CA TYR A 133 -2.24 -11.27 -8.18
C TYR A 133 -1.47 -10.73 -6.96
N GLY A 134 -1.95 -9.65 -6.34
CA GLY A 134 -1.29 -9.05 -5.18
C GLY A 134 -1.47 -9.85 -3.89
N GLU A 135 -0.61 -9.58 -2.92
CA GLU A 135 -0.72 -10.14 -1.57
C GLU A 135 -2.04 -9.73 -0.89
N PRO A 136 -2.53 -10.51 0.09
CA PRO A 136 -3.82 -10.24 0.74
C PRO A 136 -3.95 -8.81 1.29
N ALA A 137 -2.86 -8.24 1.81
CA ALA A 137 -2.86 -6.87 2.33
C ALA A 137 -3.08 -5.81 1.24
N VAL A 138 -2.48 -6.03 0.07
CA VAL A 138 -2.63 -5.13 -1.08
C VAL A 138 -4.01 -5.29 -1.70
N ARG A 139 -4.50 -6.53 -1.83
CA ARG A 139 -5.85 -6.83 -2.33
C ARG A 139 -6.94 -6.15 -1.50
N ARG A 140 -6.76 -6.05 -0.18
CA ARG A 140 -7.69 -5.32 0.70
C ARG A 140 -7.67 -3.81 0.48
N ALA A 141 -6.53 -3.23 0.09
CA ALA A 141 -6.41 -1.79 -0.18
C ALA A 141 -6.92 -1.40 -1.58
N VAL A 142 -6.98 -2.34 -2.53
CA VAL A 142 -7.37 -2.11 -3.92
C VAL A 142 -8.76 -1.47 -4.09
N PRO A 143 -9.85 -1.96 -3.46
CA PRO A 143 -11.17 -1.33 -3.62
C PRO A 143 -11.19 0.14 -3.19
N LEU A 144 -10.53 0.45 -2.07
CA LEU A 144 -10.41 1.81 -1.55
C LEU A 144 -9.60 2.71 -2.50
N ALA A 145 -8.50 2.19 -3.05
CA ALA A 145 -7.67 2.90 -4.01
C ALA A 145 -8.43 3.21 -5.32
N ILE A 146 -9.21 2.26 -5.82
CA ILE A 146 -10.06 2.44 -7.01
C ILE A 146 -11.10 3.54 -6.77
N ALA A 147 -11.83 3.50 -5.66
CA ALA A 147 -12.83 4.52 -5.36
C ALA A 147 -12.23 5.91 -5.15
N LEU A 148 -11.06 5.99 -4.51
CA LEU A 148 -10.35 7.25 -4.29
C LEU A 148 -9.91 7.91 -5.61
N SER A 149 -9.50 7.12 -6.61
CA SER A 149 -9.19 7.63 -7.95
C SER A 149 -10.43 8.11 -8.74
N SER A 150 -11.63 7.69 -8.35
CA SER A 150 -12.89 7.95 -9.07
C SER A 150 -13.91 8.77 -8.27
N ILE A 151 -13.49 9.42 -7.18
CA ILE A 151 -14.39 10.08 -6.22
C ILE A 151 -15.24 11.22 -6.83
N SER A 152 -14.73 11.85 -7.89
CA SER A 152 -15.41 12.94 -8.61
C SER A 152 -15.82 12.56 -10.04
N ASN A 153 -15.55 11.32 -10.48
CA ASN A 153 -15.87 10.85 -11.82
C ASN A 153 -16.59 9.48 -11.75
N PRO A 154 -17.93 9.47 -11.66
CA PRO A 154 -18.70 8.23 -11.55
C PRO A 154 -18.67 7.47 -12.88
N GLN A 155 -17.78 6.49 -12.98
CA GLN A 155 -17.71 5.57 -14.12
C GLN A 155 -18.46 4.27 -13.77
N LEU A 156 -19.42 3.89 -14.62
CA LEU A 156 -20.21 2.66 -14.42
C LEU A 156 -19.32 1.40 -14.37
N SER A 157 -18.24 1.40 -15.14
CA SER A 157 -17.23 0.33 -15.14
C SER A 157 -16.57 0.12 -13.78
N VAL A 158 -16.32 1.18 -13.02
CA VAL A 158 -15.70 1.12 -11.69
C VAL A 158 -16.69 0.57 -10.67
N ILE A 159 -17.95 1.00 -10.73
CA ILE A 159 -19.02 0.51 -9.86
C ILE A 159 -19.25 -1.00 -10.09
N ASP A 160 -19.26 -1.45 -11.34
CA ASP A 160 -19.39 -2.88 -11.66
C ASP A 160 -18.21 -3.72 -11.12
N VAL A 161 -17.01 -3.14 -11.08
CA VAL A 161 -15.83 -3.79 -10.50
C VAL A 161 -15.94 -3.83 -8.98
N LEU A 162 -16.31 -2.72 -8.32
CA LEU A 162 -16.50 -2.67 -6.87
C LEU A 162 -17.63 -3.61 -6.41
N ASN A 163 -18.70 -3.74 -7.18
CA ASN A 163 -19.78 -4.68 -6.90
C ASN A 163 -19.36 -6.15 -7.09
N LYS A 164 -18.33 -6.44 -7.90
CA LYS A 164 -17.74 -7.79 -7.92
C LYS A 164 -16.90 -8.04 -6.67
N TYR A 165 -16.18 -7.02 -6.18
CA TYR A 165 -15.38 -7.13 -4.95
C TYR A 165 -16.24 -7.19 -3.67
N SER A 166 -17.47 -6.67 -3.66
CA SER A 166 -18.38 -6.79 -2.50
C SER A 166 -18.86 -8.23 -2.25
N HIS A 167 -18.72 -9.11 -3.25
CA HIS A 167 -19.03 -10.54 -3.16
C HIS A 167 -17.78 -11.43 -3.10
N ASP A 168 -16.61 -10.84 -2.84
CA ASP A 168 -15.38 -11.61 -2.66
C ASP A 168 -15.46 -12.50 -1.39
N LEU A 169 -14.70 -13.59 -1.40
CA LEU A 169 -14.63 -14.55 -0.29
C LEU A 169 -13.90 -13.96 0.93
N ASP A 170 -13.01 -12.97 0.70
CA ASP A 170 -12.32 -12.25 1.76
C ASP A 170 -13.21 -11.14 2.32
N GLU A 171 -13.70 -11.34 3.54
CA GLU A 171 -14.59 -10.40 4.22
C GLU A 171 -13.99 -8.99 4.29
N GLU A 172 -12.67 -8.83 4.48
CA GLU A 172 -12.04 -7.51 4.56
C GLU A 172 -12.08 -6.77 3.21
N VAL A 173 -11.93 -7.49 2.10
CA VAL A 173 -12.05 -6.92 0.74
C VAL A 173 -13.49 -6.51 0.48
N ALA A 174 -14.45 -7.36 0.85
CA ALA A 174 -15.87 -7.10 0.68
C ALA A 174 -16.33 -5.88 1.48
N HIS A 175 -15.94 -5.76 2.76
CA HIS A 175 -16.24 -4.60 3.59
C HIS A 175 -15.65 -3.31 3.00
N ASN A 176 -14.39 -3.35 2.56
CA ASN A 176 -13.74 -2.20 1.94
C ASN A 176 -14.42 -1.80 0.62
N ALA A 177 -14.89 -2.76 -0.18
CA ALA A 177 -15.63 -2.48 -1.41
C ALA A 177 -17.00 -1.87 -1.14
N ILE A 178 -17.74 -2.38 -0.14
CA ILE A 178 -19.03 -1.81 0.28
C ILE A 178 -18.84 -0.38 0.80
N PHE A 179 -17.83 -0.16 1.65
CA PHE A 179 -17.49 1.18 2.14
C PHE A 179 -17.04 2.13 1.02
N SER A 180 -16.42 1.60 -0.04
CA SER A 180 -16.01 2.38 -1.20
C SER A 180 -17.17 2.81 -2.11
N MET A 181 -18.27 2.06 -2.11
CA MET A 181 -19.48 2.36 -2.90
C MET A 181 -20.44 3.31 -2.18
N GLY A 182 -20.43 3.32 -0.84
CA GLY A 182 -21.29 4.15 0.01
C GLY A 182 -20.71 5.52 0.28
#